data_AF-A0A4U1AGA6-F1
#
_entry.id   AF-A0A4U1AGA6-F1
#
_cell.length_a   1.000
_cell.length_b   1.000
_cell.length_c   1.000
_cell.angle_alpha   90.00
_cell.angle_beta   90.00
_cell.angle_gamma   90.00
#
_symmetry.space_group_name_H-M   'P 1'
#
loop_
_entity.id
_entity.type
_entity.pdbx_description
1 polymer ?
#
loop_
_entity_poly.entity_id
_entity_poly.type
_entity_poly.pdbx_seq_one_letter_code
_entity_poly.pdbx_strand_id
1 'polypeptide(L)'
;MLYQSKVDTSNVFFATELATGNSILRRPKKWKCKLPEMLIGAYLIMPLTSAKLLQSESYHMNNCCLDYHQQCAELSYCLFSLRSRSGERLATLGLNCIDGYWRFDQCAGPSNTEVLEETRTYLDEDGMLQEELFATELYYVAHEVVRLMNAAGWQKNAH
;
A
#
# COMPACT_ATOMS: atom_id res chain seq x y z
N MET A 1 30.85 -26.26 -24.57
CA MET A 1 29.41 -26.29 -24.25
C MET A 1 29.26 -26.34 -22.75
N LEU A 2 28.55 -25.38 -22.16
CA LEU A 2 28.53 -25.12 -20.71
C LEU A 2 27.74 -26.19 -19.95
N TYR A 3 28.49 -27.07 -19.27
CA TYR A 3 28.26 -27.68 -17.96
C TYR A 3 26.78 -27.91 -17.50
N GLN A 4 26.20 -29.05 -17.88
CA GLN A 4 24.92 -29.55 -17.35
C GLN A 4 24.94 -29.79 -15.82
N SER A 5 26.10 -30.03 -15.22
CA SER A 5 26.20 -30.45 -13.81
C SER A 5 25.98 -29.34 -12.77
N LYS A 6 26.00 -28.05 -13.15
CA LYS A 6 25.64 -26.95 -12.23
C LYS A 6 24.12 -26.78 -12.07
N VAL A 7 23.34 -27.24 -13.06
CA VAL A 7 21.89 -27.15 -13.03
C VAL A 7 21.31 -28.23 -12.11
N ASP A 8 21.89 -29.43 -12.13
CA ASP A 8 21.46 -30.53 -11.28
C ASP A 8 21.76 -30.30 -9.79
N THR A 9 22.89 -29.69 -9.44
CA THR A 9 23.21 -29.36 -8.04
C THR A 9 22.29 -28.29 -7.46
N SER A 10 21.83 -27.34 -8.29
CA SER A 10 20.89 -26.30 -7.87
C SER A 10 19.49 -26.90 -7.63
N ASN A 11 19.04 -27.81 -8.49
CA ASN A 11 17.76 -28.50 -8.31
C ASN A 11 17.73 -29.41 -7.08
N VAL A 12 18.86 -30.06 -6.75
CA VAL A 12 18.97 -30.87 -5.53
C VAL A 12 18.95 -29.98 -4.28
N PHE A 13 19.58 -28.80 -4.31
CA PHE A 13 19.55 -27.87 -3.18
C PHE A 13 18.11 -27.36 -2.89
N PHE A 14 17.37 -26.97 -3.93
CA PHE A 14 15.96 -26.58 -3.80
C PHE A 14 15.06 -27.72 -3.32
N ALA A 15 15.28 -28.95 -3.82
CA ALA A 15 14.49 -30.12 -3.39
C ALA A 15 14.75 -30.50 -1.92
N THR A 16 15.97 -30.25 -1.41
CA THR A 16 16.34 -30.61 -0.03
C THR A 16 15.78 -29.61 0.99
N GLU A 17 15.76 -28.31 0.66
CA GLU A 17 15.10 -27.29 1.50
C GLU A 17 13.57 -27.43 1.55
N LEU A 18 12.95 -27.91 0.47
CA LEU A 18 11.51 -28.21 0.43
C LEU A 18 11.12 -29.45 1.26
N ALA A 19 12.06 -30.37 1.53
CA ALA A 19 11.79 -31.61 2.24
C ALA A 19 11.99 -31.53 3.76
N THR A 20 12.71 -30.51 4.27
CA THR A 20 12.97 -30.35 5.72
C THR A 20 11.99 -29.42 6.44
N GLY A 21 11.11 -28.74 5.71
CA GLY A 21 10.07 -27.89 6.28
C GLY A 21 8.76 -28.63 6.46
N ASN A 22 8.59 -29.32 7.59
CA ASN A 22 7.30 -29.86 8.03
C ASN A 22 6.34 -28.73 8.48
N SER A 23 6.14 -27.72 7.63
CA SER A 23 5.11 -26.71 7.81
C SER A 23 3.98 -27.05 6.85
N ILE A 24 2.88 -27.56 7.40
CA ILE A 24 1.53 -27.45 6.85
C ILE A 24 1.50 -26.16 6.02
N LEU A 25 1.21 -26.26 4.71
CA LEU A 25 1.03 -25.13 3.80
C LEU A 25 -0.04 -24.19 4.41
N ARG A 26 0.38 -23.33 5.33
CA ARG A 26 -0.47 -22.33 5.97
C ARG A 26 -0.80 -21.37 4.86
N ARG A 27 -2.03 -21.46 4.37
CA ARG A 27 -2.59 -20.49 3.42
C ARG A 27 -2.17 -19.09 3.89
N PRO A 28 -1.67 -18.21 3.01
CA PRO A 28 -1.21 -16.89 3.42
C PRO A 28 -2.36 -16.22 4.19
N LYS A 29 -2.10 -15.91 5.45
CA LYS A 29 -3.08 -15.38 6.39
C LYS A 29 -3.48 -14.01 5.89
N LYS A 30 -4.58 -13.93 5.14
CA LYS A 30 -5.17 -12.65 4.76
C LYS A 30 -5.72 -12.00 6.03
N TRP A 31 -5.35 -10.76 6.30
CA TRP A 31 -5.96 -9.98 7.38
C TRP A 31 -7.20 -9.24 6.86
N LYS A 32 -8.18 -9.04 7.74
CA LYS A 32 -9.48 -8.48 7.39
C LYS A 32 -9.45 -6.97 7.59
N CYS A 33 -9.16 -6.21 6.54
CA CYS A 33 -9.37 -4.76 6.54
C CYS A 33 -10.87 -4.45 6.54
N LYS A 34 -11.28 -3.40 7.27
CA LYS A 34 -12.68 -2.95 7.34
C LYS A 34 -13.17 -2.37 6.02
N LEU A 35 -12.32 -1.62 5.33
CA LEU A 35 -12.64 -1.01 4.04
C LEU A 35 -12.16 -1.94 2.92
N PRO A 36 -13.06 -2.45 2.06
CA PRO A 36 -12.65 -3.24 0.90
C PRO A 36 -12.14 -2.31 -0.20
N GLU A 37 -11.79 -2.92 -1.33
CA GLU A 37 -11.49 -2.20 -2.55
C GLU A 37 -12.66 -1.33 -3.00
N MET A 38 -12.39 -0.07 -3.33
CA MET A 38 -13.42 0.87 -3.78
C MET A 38 -12.85 2.02 -4.62
N LEU A 39 -13.74 2.74 -5.30
CA LEU A 39 -13.40 3.98 -5.99
C LEU A 39 -13.71 5.19 -5.12
N ILE A 40 -12.77 6.13 -5.06
CA ILE A 40 -12.96 7.49 -4.50
C ILE A 40 -12.57 8.46 -5.61
N GLY A 41 -13.56 9.15 -6.18
CA GLY A 41 -13.36 9.99 -7.36
C GLY A 41 -12.76 9.22 -8.54
N ALA A 42 -11.58 9.65 -8.98
CA ALA A 42 -10.81 9.04 -10.07
C ALA A 42 -9.81 7.96 -9.59
N TYR A 43 -9.78 7.64 -8.31
CA TYR A 43 -8.78 6.75 -7.71
C TYR A 43 -9.38 5.43 -7.27
N LEU A 44 -8.66 4.34 -7.55
CA LEU A 44 -8.93 3.01 -7.02
C LEU A 44 -8.13 2.81 -5.75
N ILE A 45 -8.85 2.57 -4.66
CA ILE A 45 -8.28 2.34 -3.33
C ILE A 45 -8.31 0.85 -3.07
N MET A 46 -7.13 0.23 -2.95
CA MET A 46 -7.00 -1.21 -2.75
C MET A 46 -6.32 -1.51 -1.41
N PRO A 47 -7.00 -2.15 -0.44
CA PRO A 47 -6.39 -2.53 0.83
C PRO A 47 -5.36 -3.65 0.63
N LEU A 48 -4.16 -3.48 1.19
CA LEU A 48 -3.10 -4.48 1.13
C LEU A 48 -3.30 -5.49 2.26
N THR A 49 -4.05 -6.55 1.98
CA THR A 49 -4.57 -7.52 2.97
C THR A 49 -3.73 -8.80 3.13
N SER A 50 -2.55 -8.87 2.53
CA SER A 50 -1.69 -10.05 2.64
C SER A 50 -0.22 -9.73 2.41
N ALA A 51 0.68 -10.57 2.92
CA ALA A 51 2.12 -10.44 2.70
C ALA A 51 2.49 -10.34 1.22
N LYS A 52 1.80 -11.09 0.35
CA LYS A 52 2.02 -11.05 -1.10
C LYS A 52 1.65 -9.69 -1.72
N LEU A 53 0.58 -9.06 -1.23
CA LEU A 53 0.17 -7.73 -1.68
C LEU A 53 1.17 -6.67 -1.19
N LEU A 54 1.63 -6.75 0.06
CA LEU A 54 2.68 -5.88 0.59
C LEU A 54 3.97 -6.00 -0.22
N GLN A 55 4.45 -7.23 -0.46
CA GLN A 55 5.66 -7.48 -1.24
C GLN A 55 5.54 -6.93 -2.67
N SER A 56 4.39 -7.13 -3.33
CA SER A 56 4.15 -6.57 -4.66
C SER A 56 4.15 -5.04 -4.62
N GLU A 57 3.52 -4.43 -3.63
CA GLU A 57 3.54 -2.98 -3.47
C GLU A 57 4.96 -2.46 -3.24
N SER A 58 5.72 -3.06 -2.31
CA SER A 58 7.10 -2.67 -2.00
C SER A 58 7.99 -2.68 -3.25
N TYR A 59 7.86 -3.73 -4.06
CA TYR A 59 8.62 -3.85 -5.30
C TYR A 59 8.26 -2.77 -6.32
N HIS A 60 6.96 -2.53 -6.55
CA HIS A 60 6.53 -1.59 -7.59
C HIS A 60 6.64 -0.12 -7.18
N MET A 61 6.45 0.16 -5.89
CA MET A 61 6.54 1.50 -5.34
C MET A 61 7.93 1.83 -4.83
N ASN A 62 8.86 0.88 -4.84
CA ASN A 62 10.22 1.03 -4.29
C ASN A 62 10.20 1.64 -2.87
N ASN A 63 9.37 1.05 -1.99
CA ASN A 63 9.16 1.53 -0.62
C ASN A 63 9.22 0.38 0.40
N CYS A 64 9.20 0.75 1.68
CA CYS A 64 9.39 -0.17 2.81
C CYS A 64 8.07 -0.75 3.36
N CYS A 65 7.01 -0.82 2.56
CA CYS A 65 5.70 -1.22 3.10
C CYS A 65 5.65 -2.69 3.61
N LEU A 66 6.57 -3.56 3.17
CA LEU A 66 6.71 -4.92 3.67
C LEU A 66 7.07 -4.99 5.16
N ASP A 67 7.79 -3.99 5.68
CA ASP A 67 8.21 -3.94 7.08
C ASP A 67 7.03 -3.81 8.05
N TYR A 68 5.87 -3.37 7.54
CA TYR A 68 4.62 -3.25 8.29
C TYR A 68 3.79 -4.55 8.32
N HIS A 69 4.33 -5.68 7.85
CA HIS A 69 3.61 -6.95 7.78
C HIS A 69 2.97 -7.34 9.11
N GLN A 70 3.73 -7.26 10.21
CA GLN A 70 3.25 -7.70 11.52
C GLN A 70 2.13 -6.80 12.03
N GLN A 71 2.29 -5.47 11.94
CA GLN A 71 1.27 -4.51 12.36
C GLN A 71 -0.01 -4.63 11.52
N CYS A 72 0.12 -4.90 10.22
CA CYS A 72 -1.02 -5.17 9.34
C CYS A 72 -1.76 -6.46 9.73
N ALA A 73 -1.02 -7.52 10.07
CA ALA A 73 -1.61 -8.79 10.50
C ALA A 73 -2.33 -8.68 11.85
N GLU A 74 -1.90 -7.76 12.71
CA GLU A 74 -2.51 -7.44 14.01
C GLU A 74 -3.62 -6.38 13.94
N LEU A 75 -3.84 -5.78 12.76
CA LEU A 75 -4.78 -4.67 12.56
C LEU A 75 -4.48 -3.43 13.42
N SER A 76 -3.22 -3.26 13.84
CA SER A 76 -2.71 -2.01 14.45
C SER A 76 -2.26 -1.00 13.39
N TYR A 77 -2.07 -1.47 12.15
CA TYR A 77 -1.76 -0.65 10.99
C TYR A 77 -2.49 -1.16 9.75
N CYS A 78 -2.84 -0.28 8.83
CA CYS A 78 -3.47 -0.62 7.56
C CYS A 78 -2.79 0.11 6.42
N LEU A 79 -2.46 -0.62 5.36
CA LEU A 79 -1.88 -0.06 4.14
C LEU A 79 -2.86 -0.18 2.97
N PHE A 80 -2.90 0.86 2.15
CA PHE A 80 -3.70 0.94 0.94
C PHE A 80 -2.82 1.34 -0.25
N SER A 81 -3.04 0.69 -1.38
CA SER A 81 -2.50 1.13 -2.67
C SER A 81 -3.50 2.08 -3.31
N LEU A 82 -3.07 3.31 -3.57
CA LEU A 82 -3.84 4.33 -4.26
C LEU A 82 -3.44 4.27 -5.73
N ARG A 83 -4.42 3.98 -6.59
CA ARG A 83 -4.17 3.71 -8.01
C ARG A 83 -5.00 4.62 -8.89
N SER A 84 -4.51 4.87 -10.10
CA SER A 84 -5.34 5.43 -11.16
C SER A 84 -6.43 4.42 -11.57
N ARG A 85 -7.42 4.88 -12.35
CA ARG A 85 -8.42 3.98 -12.94
C ARG A 85 -7.85 2.91 -13.87
N SER A 86 -6.68 3.16 -14.47
CA SER A 86 -5.99 2.18 -15.30
C SER A 86 -5.22 1.14 -14.48
N GLY A 87 -5.15 1.30 -13.16
CA GLY A 87 -4.48 0.39 -12.25
C GLY A 87 -3.01 0.73 -11.98
N GLU A 88 -2.52 1.85 -12.50
CA GLU A 88 -1.19 2.38 -12.16
C GLU A 88 -1.15 2.77 -10.68
N ARG A 89 -0.08 2.39 -9.99
CA ARG A 89 0.10 2.73 -8.57
C ARG A 89 0.68 4.13 -8.45
N LEU A 90 -0.04 4.99 -7.75
CA LEU A 90 0.30 6.40 -7.61
C LEU A 90 0.89 6.69 -6.22
N ALA A 91 0.34 6.06 -5.18
CA ALA A 91 0.82 6.22 -3.81
C ALA A 91 0.49 5.01 -2.94
N THR A 92 1.21 4.87 -1.85
CA THR A 92 0.89 3.95 -0.76
C THR A 92 0.49 4.76 0.47
N LEU A 93 -0.74 4.56 0.94
CA LEU A 93 -1.29 5.19 2.14
C LEU A 93 -1.16 4.25 3.33
N GLY A 94 -0.64 4.75 4.44
CA GLY A 94 -0.57 4.09 5.73
C GLY A 94 -1.45 4.77 6.77
N LEU A 95 -2.20 3.96 7.51
CA LEU A 95 -3.03 4.38 8.62
C LEU A 95 -2.65 3.60 9.88
N ASN A 96 -2.55 4.27 11.01
CA ASN A 96 -2.34 3.65 12.32
C ASN A 96 -3.65 3.60 13.12
N CYS A 97 -3.85 2.54 13.89
CA CYS A 97 -4.98 2.41 14.81
C CYS A 97 -4.51 2.73 16.23
N ILE A 98 -5.00 3.84 16.79
CA ILE A 98 -4.68 4.29 18.15
C ILE A 98 -5.99 4.43 18.92
N ASP A 99 -6.10 3.74 20.05
CA ASP A 99 -7.30 3.73 20.92
C ASP A 99 -8.60 3.39 20.16
N GLY A 100 -8.52 2.50 19.16
CA GLY A 100 -9.66 2.10 18.34
C GLY A 100 -10.03 3.08 17.22
N TYR A 101 -9.26 4.15 17.03
CA TYR A 101 -9.44 5.13 15.96
C TYR A 101 -8.32 5.04 14.93
N TRP A 102 -8.71 5.03 13.66
CA TRP A 102 -7.77 5.08 12.54
C TRP A 102 -7.32 6.53 12.32
N ARG A 103 -6.02 6.77 12.30
CA ARG A 103 -5.46 8.09 11.98
C ARG A 103 -4.62 7.98 10.71
N PHE A 104 -4.55 9.11 10.03
CA PHE A 104 -3.58 9.29 8.95
C PHE A 104 -2.17 9.16 9.53
N ASP A 105 -1.31 8.37 8.89
CA ASP A 105 0.10 8.27 9.25
C ASP A 105 0.98 8.84 8.13
N GLN A 106 0.91 8.24 6.94
CA GLN A 106 1.72 8.68 5.79
C GLN A 106 1.05 8.34 4.46
N CYS A 107 1.38 9.08 3.41
CA CYS A 107 0.99 8.75 2.04
C CYS A 107 2.13 9.16 1.11
N ALA A 108 2.78 8.19 0.47
CA ALA A 108 3.96 8.45 -0.33
C ALA A 108 3.87 7.80 -1.71
N GLY A 109 4.39 8.49 -2.72
CA GLY A 109 4.52 8.01 -4.09
C GLY A 109 5.66 7.01 -4.26
N PRO A 110 5.96 6.63 -5.52
CA PRO A 110 7.11 5.77 -5.82
C PRO A 110 8.41 6.34 -5.26
N SER A 111 9.26 5.48 -4.72
CA SER A 111 10.52 5.86 -4.03
C SER A 111 10.34 6.88 -2.90
N ASN A 112 9.21 6.81 -2.18
CA ASN A 112 8.85 7.70 -1.08
C ASN A 112 8.73 9.19 -1.49
N THR A 113 8.34 9.45 -2.75
CA THR A 113 8.14 10.83 -3.24
C THR A 113 6.95 11.48 -2.54
N GLU A 114 7.04 12.77 -2.24
CA GLU A 114 5.94 13.57 -1.69
C GLU A 114 4.82 13.72 -2.73
N VAL A 115 3.57 13.50 -2.32
CA VAL A 115 2.42 13.46 -3.23
C VAL A 115 1.19 14.19 -2.68
N LEU A 116 1.24 14.66 -1.44
CA LEU A 116 0.09 15.30 -0.78
C LEU A 116 0.00 16.78 -1.08
N GLU A 117 1.13 17.39 -1.43
CA GLU A 117 1.23 18.82 -1.67
C GLU A 117 1.96 19.06 -3.00
N GLU A 118 1.56 20.12 -3.70
CA GLU A 118 2.24 20.60 -4.89
C GLU A 118 2.52 22.10 -4.77
N THR A 119 3.72 22.51 -5.14
CA THR A 119 4.08 23.92 -5.27
C THR A 119 3.72 24.39 -6.66
N ARG A 120 2.93 25.45 -6.75
CA ARG A 120 2.63 26.14 -8.01
C ARG A 120 3.32 27.48 -8.01
N THR A 121 4.04 27.75 -9.09
CA THR A 121 4.70 29.01 -9.32
C THR A 121 3.94 29.81 -10.36
N TYR A 122 3.59 31.05 -10.05
CA TYR A 122 2.89 31.94 -10.98
C TYR A 122 3.38 33.38 -10.83
N LEU A 123 3.12 34.21 -11.83
CA LEU A 123 3.37 35.66 -11.76
C LEU A 123 2.08 36.35 -11.30
N ASP A 124 2.17 37.20 -10.30
CA ASP A 124 1.05 38.04 -9.86
C ASP A 124 0.84 39.25 -10.79
N GLU A 125 -0.13 40.12 -10.44
CA GLU A 125 -0.49 41.31 -11.21
C GLU A 125 0.67 42.33 -11.34
N ASP A 126 1.61 42.31 -10.40
CA ASP A 126 2.80 43.18 -10.38
C ASP A 126 4.00 42.53 -11.10
N GLY A 127 3.83 41.32 -11.66
CA GLY A 127 4.88 40.57 -12.34
C GLY A 127 5.89 39.93 -11.39
N MET A 128 5.54 39.79 -10.11
CA MET A 128 6.38 39.15 -9.11
C MET A 128 6.12 37.64 -9.08
N LEU A 129 7.19 36.85 -8.95
CA LEU A 129 7.10 35.41 -8.85
C LEU A 129 6.55 35.02 -7.47
N GLN A 130 5.41 34.35 -7.46
CA GLN A 130 4.79 33.77 -6.27
C GLN A 130 4.94 32.26 -6.30
N GLU A 131 5.18 31.67 -5.12
CA GLU A 131 5.16 30.23 -4.90
C GLU A 131 4.10 29.91 -3.85
N GLU A 132 3.11 29.11 -4.23
CA GLU A 132 2.04 28.70 -3.34
C GLU A 132 1.96 27.18 -3.24
N LEU A 133 1.67 26.71 -2.04
CA LEU A 133 1.55 25.30 -1.71
C LEU A 133 0.07 24.91 -1.70
N PHE A 134 -0.28 23.88 -2.47
CA PHE A 134 -1.64 23.38 -2.58
C PHE A 134 -1.72 21.91 -2.20
N ALA A 135 -2.77 21.52 -1.47
CA ALA A 135 -3.10 20.12 -1.27
C ALA A 135 -3.54 19.48 -2.60
N THR A 136 -3.01 18.29 -2.89
CA THR A 136 -3.36 17.52 -4.09
C THR A 136 -4.67 16.76 -3.90
N GLU A 137 -5.21 16.20 -4.98
CA GLU A 137 -6.34 15.27 -4.89
C GLU A 137 -6.04 14.04 -4.04
N LEU A 138 -4.79 13.57 -4.02
CA LEU A 138 -4.37 12.43 -3.20
C LEU A 138 -4.48 12.75 -1.70
N TYR A 139 -4.29 14.00 -1.29
CA TYR A 139 -4.52 14.44 0.09
C TYR A 139 -5.98 14.27 0.49
N TYR A 140 -6.92 14.76 -0.32
CA TYR A 140 -8.34 14.63 -0.02
C TYR A 140 -8.80 13.17 -0.05
N VAL A 141 -8.31 12.37 -1.00
CA VAL A 141 -8.58 10.94 -1.09
C VAL A 141 -8.06 10.20 0.15
N ALA A 142 -6.83 10.48 0.57
CA ALA A 142 -6.24 9.85 1.76
C ALA A 142 -7.07 10.13 3.02
N HIS A 143 -7.48 11.38 3.22
CA HIS A 143 -8.34 11.73 4.35
C HIS A 143 -9.75 11.16 4.25
N GLU A 144 -10.29 11.00 3.04
CA GLU A 144 -11.57 10.31 2.86
C GLU A 144 -11.48 8.83 3.24
N VAL A 145 -10.36 8.14 2.93
CA VAL A 145 -10.12 6.77 3.39
C VAL A 145 -10.10 6.71 4.93
N VAL A 146 -9.44 7.65 5.60
CA VAL A 146 -9.43 7.75 7.07
C VAL A 146 -10.85 7.94 7.61
N ARG A 147 -11.62 8.85 7.02
CA ARG A 147 -13.01 9.12 7.42
C ARG A 147 -13.85 7.85 7.29
N LEU A 148 -13.74 7.12 6.18
CA LEU A 148 -14.47 5.88 5.93
C LEU A 148 -14.05 4.73 6.87
N MET A 149 -12.76 4.61 7.19
CA MET A 149 -12.25 3.65 8.16
C MET A 149 -12.84 3.89 9.56
N ASN A 150 -13.08 5.15 9.94
CA ASN A 150 -13.72 5.51 11.21
C ASN A 150 -15.24 5.57 11.17
N ALA A 151 -15.87 5.66 10.00
CA ALA A 151 -17.32 5.74 9.88
C ALA A 151 -18.00 4.50 10.50
N ALA A 152 -18.99 4.72 11.37
CA ALA A 152 -19.83 3.66 11.89
C ALA A 152 -20.69 3.08 10.74
N GLY A 153 -20.75 1.75 10.61
CA GLY A 153 -21.74 1.11 9.74
C GLY A 153 -21.27 0.59 8.36
N TRP A 154 -19.98 0.48 8.08
CA TRP A 154 -19.49 -0.28 6.91
C TRP A 154 -19.56 -1.81 7.09
N GLN A 155 -20.51 -2.29 7.92
CA GLN A 155 -21.03 -3.65 7.86
C GLN A 155 -22.29 -3.62 6.98
N LYS A 156 -22.14 -3.46 5.66
CA LYS A 156 -23.24 -3.77 4.74
C LYS A 156 -23.14 -5.25 4.35
N ASN A 157 -24.00 -6.04 4.98
CA ASN A 157 -24.63 -7.27 4.49
C ASN A 157 -23.91 -8.00 3.33
N ALA A 158 -23.14 -9.02 3.69
CA ALA A 158 -22.93 -10.18 2.82
C ALA A 158 -23.48 -11.39 3.58
N HIS A 159 -24.80 -11.60 3.45
CA HIS A 159 -25.45 -12.87 3.69
C HIS A 159 -25.57 -13.60 2.35
#